data_AF-A0AAU5XJ63-F1
#
_entry.id   AF-A0AAU5XJ63-F1
#
_cell.length_a   1.000
_cell.length_b   1.000
_cell.length_c   1.000
_cell.angle_alpha   90.00
_cell.angle_beta   90.00
_cell.angle_gamma   90.00
#
_symmetry.space_group_name_H-M   'P 1'
#
loop_
_entity.id
_entity.type
_entity.pdbx_description
1 polymer ?
#
loop_
_entity_poly.entity_id
_entity_poly.type
_entity_poly.pdbx_seq_one_letter_code
_entity_poly.pdbx_strand_id
1 'polypeptide(L)'
;MSSTHVLDLSADITARLALLWRIDADHILGIGSDGRTSDGRIRYSYHLSRKGCTIFEGRDFCSGSNAKPTVEALSHAAGCLLGFLTVRPGDVEEDYFAEYTPQQLSWRDEFAEELSIYAQDRSCGYCGGDHDSPTRLHC
;
A
#
# COMPACT_ATOMS: atom_id res chain seq x y z
N MET A 1 -38.09 28.13 4.71
CA MET A 1 -37.31 27.68 5.87
C MET A 1 -36.30 26.67 5.37
N SER A 2 -35.12 27.11 4.94
CA SER A 2 -34.06 26.20 4.49
C SER A 2 -33.31 25.70 5.71
N SER A 3 -33.41 24.39 5.94
CA SER A 3 -32.69 23.70 7.01
C SER A 3 -31.24 23.53 6.60
N THR A 4 -30.34 24.31 7.18
CA THR A 4 -28.90 24.13 7.05
C THR A 4 -28.50 22.94 7.90
N HIS A 5 -28.27 21.79 7.26
CA HIS A 5 -27.61 20.67 7.92
C HIS A 5 -26.14 21.05 8.17
N VAL A 6 -25.84 21.47 9.40
CA VAL A 6 -24.48 21.57 9.89
C VAL A 6 -24.00 20.14 10.11
N LEU A 7 -23.17 19.64 9.19
CA LEU A 7 -22.48 18.37 9.36
C LEU A 7 -21.45 18.55 10.48
N ASP A 8 -21.70 17.90 11.61
CA ASP A 8 -20.75 17.74 12.71
C ASP A 8 -19.59 16.85 12.22
N LEU A 9 -18.56 17.53 11.73
CA LEU A 9 -17.37 16.95 11.11
C LEU A 9 -16.36 16.37 12.12
N SER A 10 -16.64 16.36 13.43
CA SER A 10 -15.60 16.04 14.42
C SER A 10 -15.41 14.55 14.74
N ALA A 11 -16.41 13.69 14.48
CA ALA A 11 -16.30 12.25 14.72
C ALA A 11 -16.04 11.42 13.45
N ASP A 12 -16.49 11.90 12.27
CA ASP A 12 -16.40 11.17 11.00
C ASP A 12 -15.11 11.43 10.20
N ILE A 13 -14.33 12.46 10.54
CA ILE A 13 -13.04 12.74 9.86
C ILE A 13 -11.95 11.72 10.21
N THR A 14 -12.13 10.88 11.23
CA THR A 14 -11.22 9.75 11.48
C THR A 14 -11.39 8.63 10.44
N ALA A 15 -12.47 8.67 9.65
CA ALA A 15 -12.79 7.65 8.65
C ALA A 15 -12.07 7.92 7.32
N ARG A 16 -11.09 7.05 7.01
CA ARG A 16 -10.59 6.76 5.66
C ARG A 16 -9.82 7.91 4.99
N LEU A 17 -8.74 8.36 5.63
CA LEU A 17 -7.62 8.90 4.84
C LEU A 17 -7.05 7.75 3.99
N ALA A 18 -7.56 7.60 2.77
CA ALA A 18 -6.98 6.75 1.77
C ALA A 18 -5.92 7.54 1.02
N LEU A 19 -4.66 7.12 1.13
CA LEU A 19 -3.61 7.61 0.26
C LEU A 19 -3.67 6.82 -1.04
N LEU A 20 -3.77 7.55 -2.15
CA LEU A 20 -3.59 7.01 -3.49
C LEU A 20 -2.18 7.34 -3.94
N TRP A 21 -1.36 6.31 -4.09
CA TRP A 21 0.00 6.41 -4.59
C TRP A 21 0.04 5.95 -6.03
N ARG A 22 0.37 6.89 -6.92
CA ARG A 22 0.69 6.58 -8.30
C ARG A 22 2.14 6.13 -8.38
N ILE A 23 2.35 4.85 -8.69
CA ILE A 23 3.67 4.22 -8.75
C ILE A 23 4.32 4.55 -10.09
N ASP A 24 3.56 4.41 -11.18
CA ASP A 24 3.95 4.77 -12.54
C ASP A 24 2.74 5.31 -13.33
N ALA A 25 2.83 5.35 -14.67
CA ALA A 25 1.74 5.85 -15.52
C ALA A 25 0.43 5.04 -15.41
N ASP A 26 0.55 3.75 -15.11
CA ASP A 26 -0.54 2.78 -15.15
C ASP A 26 -0.95 2.27 -13.77
N HIS A 27 -0.02 2.21 -12.79
CA HIS A 27 -0.23 1.59 -11.49
C HIS A 27 -0.58 2.59 -10.38
N ILE A 28 -1.65 2.27 -9.64
CA ILE A 28 -2.10 3.03 -8.47
C ILE A 28 -2.31 2.08 -7.30
N LEU A 29 -1.61 2.35 -6.20
CA LEU A 29 -1.81 1.71 -4.90
C LEU A 29 -2.64 2.62 -4.00
N GLY A 30 -3.83 2.17 -3.62
CA GLY A 30 -4.62 2.81 -2.58
C GLY A 30 -4.46 2.07 -1.26
N ILE A 31 -4.23 2.81 -0.17
CA ILE A 31 -4.21 2.26 1.19
C ILE A 31 -4.86 3.24 2.17
N GLY A 32 -5.64 2.72 3.12
CA GLY A 32 -6.27 3.53 4.16
C GLY A 32 -6.52 2.72 5.42
N SER A 33 -6.68 3.40 6.55
CA SER A 33 -7.02 2.75 7.82
C SER A 33 -8.46 2.21 7.82
N ASP A 34 -8.62 0.95 8.21
CA ASP A 34 -9.89 0.23 8.39
C ASP A 34 -10.05 -0.22 9.85
N GLY A 35 -9.81 0.72 10.77
CA GLY A 35 -9.94 0.50 12.21
C GLY A 35 -8.70 -0.14 12.87
N ARG A 36 -8.95 -0.80 14.00
CA ARG A 36 -7.91 -1.49 14.79
C ARG A 36 -8.29 -2.94 15.05
N THR A 37 -7.28 -3.79 15.12
CA THR A 37 -7.39 -5.17 15.61
C THR A 37 -7.57 -5.18 17.14
N SER A 38 -7.98 -6.32 17.69
CA SER A 38 -8.16 -6.50 19.15
C SER A 38 -6.87 -6.33 19.96
N ASP A 39 -5.71 -6.59 19.35
CA ASP A 39 -4.38 -6.37 19.94
C ASP A 39 -3.83 -4.95 19.67
N GLY A 40 -4.66 -4.05 19.15
CA GLY A 40 -4.35 -2.62 19.02
C GLY A 40 -3.50 -2.24 17.80
N ARG A 41 -3.29 -3.13 16.82
CA ARG A 41 -2.68 -2.78 15.53
C ARG A 41 -3.66 -2.00 14.67
N ILE A 42 -3.16 -1.14 13.80
CA ILE A 42 -3.97 -0.50 12.77
C ILE A 42 -4.20 -1.53 11.67
N ARG A 43 -5.46 -1.78 11.32
CA ARG A 43 -5.83 -2.57 10.15
C ARG A 43 -5.87 -1.64 8.94
N TYR A 44 -5.31 -2.05 7.82
CA TYR A 44 -5.36 -1.31 6.57
C TYR A 44 -6.22 -2.02 5.54
N SER A 45 -7.10 -1.27 4.88
CA SER A 45 -7.70 -1.69 3.61
C SER A 45 -6.84 -1.19 2.47
N TYR A 46 -6.66 -2.00 1.44
CA TYR A 46 -5.87 -1.62 0.27
C TYR A 46 -6.45 -2.11 -1.04
N HIS A 47 -6.01 -1.49 -2.13
CA HIS A 47 -6.17 -1.99 -3.49
C HIS A 47 -4.97 -1.60 -4.35
N LEU A 48 -4.53 -2.49 -5.22
CA LEU A 48 -3.58 -2.20 -6.29
C LEU A 48 -4.33 -2.32 -7.62
N SER A 49 -4.25 -1.27 -8.43
CA SER A 49 -4.88 -1.23 -9.74
C SER A 49 -3.87 -0.90 -10.83
N ARG A 50 -4.14 -1.38 -12.04
CA ARG A 50 -3.40 -1.04 -13.25
C ARG A 50 -4.39 -0.63 -14.35
N LYS A 51 -4.19 0.53 -14.98
CA LYS A 51 -5.06 1.06 -16.06
C LYS A 51 -6.56 1.09 -15.66
N GLY A 52 -6.83 1.36 -14.38
CA GLY A 52 -8.20 1.37 -13.83
C GLY A 52 -8.79 0.00 -13.46
N CYS A 53 -8.07 -1.10 -13.69
CA CYS A 53 -8.49 -2.44 -13.30
C CYS A 53 -7.84 -2.84 -11.97
N THR A 54 -8.63 -3.20 -10.96
CA THR A 54 -8.12 -3.75 -9.70
C THR A 54 -7.45 -5.11 -9.93
N ILE A 55 -6.22 -5.26 -9.44
CA ILE A 55 -5.44 -6.49 -9.47
C ILE A 55 -5.47 -7.17 -8.10
N PHE A 56 -5.24 -6.40 -7.03
CA PHE A 56 -5.34 -6.86 -5.65
C PHE A 56 -6.24 -5.95 -4.85
N GLU A 57 -6.97 -6.52 -3.91
CA GLU A 57 -7.67 -5.80 -2.85
C GLU A 57 -7.68 -6.65 -1.59
N GLY A 58 -7.62 -6.00 -0.43
CA GLY A 58 -7.48 -6.73 0.84
C GLY A 58 -7.66 -5.86 2.07
N ARG A 59 -7.75 -6.54 3.23
CA ARG A 59 -7.91 -5.97 4.58
C ARG A 59 -7.10 -6.71 5.64
N ASP A 60 -6.19 -7.55 5.19
CA ASP A 60 -5.34 -8.48 5.92
C ASP A 60 -3.98 -7.85 6.28
N PHE A 61 -3.69 -6.65 5.78
CA PHE A 61 -2.48 -5.92 6.12
C PHE A 61 -2.66 -5.10 7.41
N CYS A 62 -1.72 -5.25 8.36
CA CYS A 62 -1.77 -4.57 9.65
C CYS A 62 -0.43 -3.90 9.99
N SER A 63 -0.49 -2.84 10.78
CA SER A 63 0.71 -2.21 11.34
C SER A 63 1.37 -3.09 12.41
N GLY A 64 2.59 -2.74 12.82
CA GLY A 64 3.14 -3.20 14.09
C GLY A 64 2.27 -2.80 15.30
N SER A 65 2.45 -3.49 16.43
CA SER A 65 1.75 -3.21 17.68
C SER A 65 2.01 -1.77 18.14
N ASN A 66 0.98 -1.12 18.70
CA ASN A 66 1.04 0.25 19.22
C ASN A 66 1.41 1.34 18.21
N ALA A 67 1.27 1.09 16.91
CA ALA A 67 1.46 2.11 15.89
C ALA A 67 0.47 3.29 16.09
N LYS A 68 0.98 4.50 15.85
CA LYS A 68 0.16 5.72 15.79
C LYS A 68 -0.31 5.94 14.34
N PRO A 69 -1.58 6.31 14.12
CA PRO A 69 -2.10 6.55 12.77
C PRO A 69 -1.62 7.90 12.25
N THR A 70 -0.36 7.97 11.83
CA THR A 70 0.24 9.16 11.20
C THR A 70 0.33 8.98 9.68
N VAL A 71 0.49 10.08 8.94
CA VAL A 71 0.72 10.05 7.48
C VAL A 71 2.01 9.30 7.15
N GLU A 72 3.04 9.44 7.98
CA GLU A 72 4.31 8.70 7.86
C GLU A 72 4.12 7.20 8.04
N ALA A 73 3.35 6.78 9.06
CA ALA A 73 3.03 5.37 9.29
C ALA A 73 2.25 4.77 8.12
N LEU A 74 1.31 5.54 7.53
CA LEU A 74 0.56 5.12 6.35
C LEU A 74 1.44 5.04 5.09
N SER A 75 2.38 5.97 4.92
CA SER A 75 3.36 5.95 3.83
C SER A 75 4.32 4.76 3.95
N HIS A 76 4.81 4.48 5.16
CA HIS A 76 5.63 3.31 5.43
C HIS A 76 4.86 2.01 5.17
N ALA A 77 3.61 1.93 5.64
CA ALA A 77 2.72 0.80 5.38
C ALA A 77 2.49 0.57 3.88
N ALA A 78 2.34 1.63 3.09
CA ALA A 78 2.19 1.53 1.63
C ALA A 78 3.45 0.92 0.97
N GLY A 79 4.65 1.32 1.40
CA GLY A 79 5.90 0.74 0.90
C GLY A 79 6.05 -0.74 1.25
N CYS A 80 5.79 -1.11 2.51
CA CYS A 80 5.79 -2.50 2.95
C CYS A 80 4.75 -3.35 2.21
N LEU A 81 3.55 -2.81 2.02
CA LEU A 81 2.49 -3.48 1.27
C LEU A 81 2.90 -3.69 -0.19
N LEU A 82 3.52 -2.70 -0.83
CA LEU A 82 4.00 -2.85 -2.20
C LEU A 82 5.07 -3.95 -2.29
N GLY A 83 5.99 -4.01 -1.34
CA GLY A 83 6.97 -5.10 -1.24
C GLY A 83 6.29 -6.47 -1.08
N PHE A 84 5.27 -6.56 -0.23
CA PHE A 84 4.48 -7.78 -0.05
C PHE A 84 3.73 -8.22 -1.32
N LEU A 85 3.13 -7.28 -2.07
CA LEU A 85 2.39 -7.59 -3.29
C LEU A 85 3.30 -7.95 -4.47
N THR A 86 4.60 -7.67 -4.38
CA THR A 86 5.58 -7.85 -5.47
C THR A 86 6.52 -9.04 -5.26
N VAL A 87 6.23 -9.93 -4.30
CA VAL A 87 6.99 -11.17 -4.09
C VAL A 87 6.88 -12.11 -5.30
N ARG A 88 7.95 -12.86 -5.57
CA ARG A 88 8.08 -13.75 -6.72
C ARG A 88 8.32 -15.20 -6.30
N PRO A 89 8.14 -16.18 -7.20
CA PRO A 89 8.56 -17.56 -6.95
C PRO A 89 10.04 -17.60 -6.52
N GLY A 90 10.30 -18.22 -5.37
CA GLY A 90 11.63 -18.25 -4.74
C GLY A 90 11.81 -17.25 -3.59
N ASP A 91 11.00 -16.19 -3.50
CA ASP A 91 10.95 -15.30 -2.32
C ASP A 91 10.05 -15.86 -1.20
N VAL A 92 9.11 -16.72 -1.61
CA VAL A 92 8.06 -17.32 -0.78
C VAL A 92 7.92 -18.81 -1.13
N GLU A 93 7.24 -19.55 -0.27
CA GLU A 93 6.92 -20.96 -0.49
C GLU A 93 6.04 -21.17 -1.73
N GLU A 94 6.09 -22.37 -2.32
CA GLU A 94 5.44 -22.69 -3.59
C GLU A 94 3.91 -22.54 -3.56
N ASP A 95 3.30 -22.77 -2.40
CA ASP A 95 1.85 -22.70 -2.20
C ASP A 95 1.33 -21.26 -1.99
N TYR A 96 2.21 -20.28 -1.81
CA TYR A 96 1.83 -18.88 -1.60
C TYR A 96 0.92 -18.34 -2.70
N PHE A 97 1.16 -18.76 -3.95
CA PHE A 97 0.41 -18.31 -5.11
C PHE A 97 -0.80 -19.20 -5.45
N ALA A 98 -1.12 -20.22 -4.64
CA ALA A 98 -2.17 -21.19 -4.95
C ALA A 98 -3.55 -20.55 -5.11
N GLU A 99 -3.80 -19.44 -4.41
CA GLU A 99 -5.08 -18.70 -4.46
C GLU A 99 -5.07 -17.53 -5.45
N TYR A 100 -3.95 -17.28 -6.14
CA TYR A 100 -3.88 -16.17 -7.10
C TYR A 100 -4.75 -16.47 -8.33
N THR A 101 -5.51 -15.46 -8.73
CA THR A 101 -6.25 -15.49 -9.99
C THR A 101 -5.29 -15.46 -11.19
N PRO A 102 -5.70 -15.92 -12.39
CA PRO A 102 -4.88 -15.81 -13.59
C PRO A 102 -4.43 -14.37 -13.91
N GLN A 103 -5.27 -13.38 -13.59
CA GLN A 103 -4.93 -11.97 -13.75
C GLN A 103 -3.81 -11.53 -12.81
N GLN A 104 -3.83 -11.97 -11.55
CA GLN A 104 -2.79 -11.68 -10.57
C GLN A 104 -1.47 -12.37 -10.92
N LEU A 105 -1.53 -13.62 -11.40
CA LEU A 105 -0.35 -14.34 -11.89
C LEU A 105 0.29 -13.64 -13.09
N SER A 106 -0.52 -13.30 -14.10
CA SER A 106 -0.03 -12.56 -15.28
C SER A 106 0.55 -11.20 -14.91
N TRP A 107 -0.08 -10.49 -13.98
CA TRP A 107 0.45 -9.21 -13.50
C TRP A 107 1.78 -9.40 -12.77
N ARG A 108 1.90 -10.42 -11.91
CA ARG A 108 3.13 -10.71 -11.17
C ARG A 108 4.28 -10.97 -12.13
N ASP A 109 4.07 -11.85 -13.11
CA ASP A 109 5.10 -12.27 -14.05
C ASP A 109 5.60 -11.13 -14.94
N GLU A 110 4.76 -10.13 -15.21
CA GLU A 110 5.10 -8.99 -16.06
C GLU A 110 5.65 -7.79 -15.28
N PHE A 111 5.16 -7.53 -14.06
CA PHE A 111 5.41 -6.24 -13.38
C PHE A 111 6.01 -6.35 -11.98
N ALA A 112 5.87 -7.48 -11.27
CA ALA A 112 6.25 -7.53 -9.86
C ALA A 112 7.73 -7.22 -9.63
N GLU A 113 8.62 -7.67 -10.50
CA GLU A 113 10.06 -7.40 -10.38
C GLU A 113 10.38 -5.90 -10.42
N GLU A 114 9.88 -5.18 -11.42
CA GLU A 114 10.13 -3.74 -11.56
C GLU A 114 9.58 -2.96 -10.35
N LEU A 115 8.36 -3.28 -9.92
CA LEU A 115 7.74 -2.62 -8.78
C LEU A 115 8.40 -3.00 -7.44
N SER A 116 9.00 -4.19 -7.33
CA SER A 116 9.75 -4.60 -6.14
C SER A 116 10.99 -3.72 -5.94
N ILE A 117 11.65 -3.32 -7.03
CA ILE A 117 12.80 -2.40 -6.99
C ILE A 117 12.34 -1.03 -6.48
N TYR A 118 11.21 -0.52 -6.97
CA TYR A 118 10.62 0.72 -6.48
C TYR A 118 10.28 0.66 -4.98
N ALA A 119 9.72 -0.45 -4.51
CA ALA A 119 9.42 -0.66 -3.09
C ALA A 119 10.69 -0.67 -2.23
N GLN A 120 11.76 -1.30 -2.71
CA GLN A 120 13.06 -1.35 -2.03
C GLN A 120 13.74 0.02 -1.95
N ASP A 121 13.69 0.78 -3.05
CA ASP A 121 14.26 2.12 -3.13
C ASP A 121 13.64 3.07 -2.10
N ARG A 122 12.33 2.92 -1.85
CA ARG A 122 11.61 3.71 -0.83
C ARG A 122 11.68 3.14 0.58
N SER A 123 12.24 1.93 0.76
CA SER A 123 12.22 1.22 2.04
C SER A 123 13.60 1.06 2.68
N CYS A 124 14.59 1.92 2.38
CA CYS A 124 15.85 1.93 3.15
C CYS A 124 15.55 2.07 4.66
N GLY A 125 15.54 0.94 5.37
CA GLY A 125 15.36 0.85 6.82
C GLY A 125 16.59 1.28 7.62
N TYR A 126 17.67 1.69 6.95
CA TYR A 126 18.88 2.25 7.55
C TYR A 126 18.92 3.77 7.55
N CYS A 127 18.01 4.44 6.84
CA CYS A 127 18.16 5.83 6.50
C CYS A 127 16.93 6.63 6.94
N GLY A 128 16.91 7.18 8.15
CA GLY A 128 15.93 8.17 8.58
C GLY A 128 16.07 9.53 7.86
N GLY A 129 16.29 9.55 6.54
CA GLY A 129 16.48 10.77 5.74
C GLY A 129 16.34 10.56 4.23
N ASP A 130 15.99 11.65 3.54
CA ASP A 130 16.02 11.77 2.07
C ASP A 130 17.45 11.52 1.57
N HIS A 131 17.60 10.53 0.71
CA HIS A 131 18.78 10.38 -0.12
C HIS A 131 18.27 10.06 -1.53
N ASP A 132 18.72 10.87 -2.49
CA ASP A 132 18.51 10.61 -3.92
C ASP A 132 19.11 9.24 -4.23
N SER A 133 18.27 8.31 -4.67
CA SER A 133 18.68 7.03 -5.24
C SER A 133 19.71 7.26 -6.37
N PRO A 134 20.73 6.40 -6.52
CA PRO A 134 21.83 6.63 -7.45
C PRO A 134 21.45 6.57 -8.95
N THR A 135 20.16 6.47 -9.28
CA THR A 135 19.65 6.38 -10.65
C THR A 135 19.44 7.73 -11.34
N ARG A 136 19.96 8.85 -10.81
CA ARG A 136 20.25 10.03 -11.66
C ARG A 136 21.44 9.76 -12.57
N LEU A 137 21.25 8.83 -13.51
CA LEU A 137 21.96 8.84 -14.78
C LEU A 137 21.62 10.17 -15.45
N HIS A 138 22.58 11.09 -15.36
CA HIS A 138 22.64 12.25 -16.22
C HIS A 138 22.67 11.76 -17.67
N CYS A 139 21.70 12.19 -18.47
CA CYS A 139 21.94 12.43 -19.89
C CYS A 139 22.88 13.63 -20.04
#